data_AF-A0A9P7HFW0-F1
#
_entry.id   AF-A0A9P7HFW0-F1
#
_cell.length_a   1.000
_cell.length_b   1.000
_cell.length_c   1.000
_cell.angle_alpha   90.00
_cell.angle_beta   90.00
_cell.angle_gamma   90.00
#
_symmetry.space_group_name_H-M   'P 1'
#
loop_
_entity.id
_entity.type
_entity.pdbx_description
1 polymer ?
#
loop_
_entity_poly.entity_id
_entity_poly.type
_entity_poly.pdbx_seq_one_letter_code
_entity_poly.pdbx_strand_id
1 'polypeptide(L)'
;MMKKLIAKERMVEDIMDQDYTTQYSPDPVYRKVNLAYEDYHVGWICALPIELAAATAMLTEVHESLPRKAQDGNTYTLGRIGPHNTVICGLPTYGTVNAAVVASDLRRSFPSVQFTMMIGVAGAVPTKADIRLGDVVVGMRVIQYDIGKTVEGGKFQRTGSLNGPPQILSTAITKLRAERMSRPSKIATILSRKKFNRPDPSSDRLFDSTHGHSNNSGSCDYCDSSKLVERRAREDDEPQVFYGAIASGNQVMRHGITRDRIAQELDVLCFEMEAAGIMDTLPCLVIRGICDYADSHKNKEWQEYAAAAAAAYAADLLSYVQASDGVRGPRVSSQHESLVHQSFGGDARGGDACGGNAVGGLAAGGSARGGDAHGGNARGGDASGGFAQSVGSYGGEARGGNARGGAAWGGRFRTEL
;
A
#
# COMPACT_ATOMS: atom_id res chain seq x y z
N MET A 1 -5.97 -46.12 0.56
CA MET A 1 -6.13 -44.82 1.24
C MET A 1 -5.07 -43.81 0.81
N MET A 2 -3.79 -44.19 0.73
CA MET A 2 -2.67 -43.33 0.27
C MET A 2 -2.85 -42.61 -1.08
N LYS A 3 -3.38 -43.29 -2.11
CA LYS A 3 -3.55 -42.70 -3.46
C LYS A 3 -4.56 -41.55 -3.53
N LYS A 4 -5.53 -41.49 -2.59
CA LYS A 4 -6.51 -40.38 -2.53
C LYS A 4 -5.96 -39.15 -1.79
N LEU A 5 -4.97 -39.31 -0.90
CA LEU A 5 -4.29 -38.16 -0.29
C LEU A 5 -3.36 -37.46 -1.28
N ILE A 6 -2.55 -38.23 -2.01
CA ILE A 6 -1.60 -37.69 -3.00
C ILE A 6 -2.32 -36.96 -4.14
N ALA A 7 -3.48 -37.46 -4.60
CA ALA A 7 -4.28 -36.78 -5.61
C ALA A 7 -4.93 -35.48 -5.09
N LYS A 8 -5.20 -35.39 -3.78
CA LYS A 8 -5.78 -34.18 -3.16
C LYS A 8 -4.70 -33.13 -2.91
N GLU A 9 -3.48 -33.53 -2.55
CA GLU A 9 -2.31 -32.64 -2.45
C GLU A 9 -1.92 -32.07 -3.82
N ARG A 10 -1.83 -32.90 -4.86
CA ARG A 10 -1.56 -32.44 -6.23
C ARG A 10 -2.62 -31.49 -6.78
N MET A 11 -3.89 -31.74 -6.46
CA MET A 11 -4.99 -30.89 -6.92
C MET A 11 -5.03 -29.55 -6.15
N VAL A 12 -4.57 -29.51 -4.89
CA VAL A 12 -4.38 -28.25 -4.15
C VAL A 12 -3.17 -27.49 -4.67
N GLU A 13 -2.07 -28.17 -5.01
CA GLU A 13 -0.91 -27.57 -5.68
C GLU A 13 -1.28 -27.00 -7.05
N ASP A 14 -2.03 -27.74 -7.88
CA ASP A 14 -2.46 -27.30 -9.22
C ASP A 14 -3.48 -26.14 -9.17
N ILE A 15 -4.39 -26.12 -8.18
CA ILE A 15 -5.33 -24.99 -7.97
C ILE A 15 -4.58 -23.75 -7.45
N MET A 16 -3.60 -23.93 -6.57
CA MET A 16 -2.72 -22.85 -6.16
C MET A 16 -1.91 -22.34 -7.36
N ASP A 17 -1.35 -23.21 -8.20
CA ASP A 17 -0.56 -22.76 -9.36
C ASP A 17 -1.41 -22.00 -10.39
N GLN A 18 -2.69 -22.34 -10.57
CA GLN A 18 -3.59 -21.63 -11.51
C GLN A 18 -4.03 -20.24 -11.03
N ASP A 19 -4.29 -20.05 -9.73
CA ASP A 19 -4.55 -18.72 -9.16
C ASP A 19 -3.25 -17.89 -9.05
N TYR A 20 -2.09 -18.52 -8.87
CA TYR A 20 -0.78 -17.86 -8.79
C TYR A 20 -0.16 -17.51 -10.16
N THR A 21 -0.54 -18.18 -11.25
CA THR A 21 -0.01 -17.92 -12.60
C THR A 21 -0.67 -16.72 -13.28
N THR A 22 -1.95 -16.43 -12.98
CA THR A 22 -2.65 -15.27 -13.56
C THR A 22 -2.28 -13.94 -12.90
N GLN A 23 -1.86 -13.95 -11.64
CA GLN A 23 -1.59 -12.74 -10.87
C GLN A 23 -0.23 -12.08 -11.18
N TYR A 24 0.70 -12.77 -11.85
CA TYR A 24 2.04 -12.25 -12.14
C TYR A 24 2.54 -12.63 -13.54
N SER A 25 1.73 -12.38 -14.56
CA SER A 25 2.18 -12.36 -15.96
C SER A 25 3.43 -11.48 -16.11
N PRO A 26 4.41 -11.86 -16.97
CA PRO A 26 5.63 -11.07 -17.16
C PRO A 26 5.30 -9.63 -17.58
N ASP A 27 4.37 -9.49 -18.52
CA ASP A 27 3.91 -8.18 -19.00
C ASP A 27 2.54 -7.83 -18.40
N PRO A 28 2.33 -6.56 -18.00
CA PRO A 28 1.03 -6.10 -17.54
C PRO A 28 0.02 -6.10 -18.68
N VAL A 29 -1.24 -6.41 -18.36
CA VAL A 29 -2.33 -6.33 -19.34
C VAL A 29 -2.84 -4.90 -19.40
N TYR A 30 -2.81 -4.28 -20.58
CA TYR A 30 -3.43 -2.97 -20.79
C TYR A 30 -4.95 -3.14 -20.88
N ARG A 31 -5.69 -2.50 -19.98
CA ARG A 31 -7.16 -2.52 -20.01
C ARG A 31 -7.72 -1.11 -20.06
N LYS A 32 -8.65 -0.91 -21.00
CA LYS A 32 -9.50 0.28 -21.01
C LYS A 32 -10.61 0.09 -19.99
N VAL A 33 -10.43 0.69 -18.81
CA VAL A 33 -11.39 0.64 -17.71
C VAL A 33 -11.81 2.08 -17.39
N ASN A 34 -13.12 2.31 -17.23
CA ASN A 34 -13.64 3.60 -16.78
C ASN A 34 -13.46 3.71 -15.25
N LEU A 35 -12.28 4.13 -14.82
CA LEU A 35 -11.98 4.46 -13.42
C LEU A 35 -11.87 5.98 -13.25
N ALA A 36 -12.21 6.46 -12.06
CA ALA A 36 -12.05 7.84 -11.64
C ALA A 36 -10.91 7.97 -10.62
N TYR A 37 -10.62 9.19 -10.20
CA TYR A 37 -9.60 9.49 -9.19
C TYR A 37 -9.89 8.81 -7.85
N GLU A 38 -11.17 8.68 -7.51
CA GLU A 38 -11.67 8.12 -6.26
C GLU A 38 -11.58 6.59 -6.22
N ASP A 39 -11.24 5.93 -7.32
CA ASP A 39 -11.13 4.47 -7.39
C ASP A 39 -9.73 3.95 -7.01
N TYR A 40 -8.76 4.84 -6.76
CA TYR A 40 -7.39 4.51 -6.37
C TYR A 40 -7.20 4.67 -4.86
N HIS A 41 -6.71 3.61 -4.22
CA HIS A 41 -6.65 3.51 -2.76
C HIS A 41 -5.23 3.35 -2.22
N VAL A 42 -4.27 3.03 -3.09
CA VAL A 42 -2.86 2.84 -2.76
C VAL A 42 -2.01 3.84 -3.54
N GLY A 43 -1.20 4.63 -2.84
CA GLY A 43 -0.18 5.46 -3.47
C GLY A 43 1.20 4.79 -3.43
N TRP A 44 1.98 4.94 -4.50
CA TRP A 44 3.34 4.42 -4.61
C TRP A 44 4.25 5.53 -5.12
N ILE A 45 5.23 5.94 -4.32
CA ILE A 45 6.13 7.06 -4.64
C ILE A 45 7.56 6.54 -4.81
N CYS A 46 8.17 6.88 -5.95
CA CYS A 46 9.55 6.51 -6.32
C CYS A 46 10.42 7.76 -6.44
N ALA A 47 11.68 7.69 -6.00
CA ALA A 47 12.63 8.80 -6.13
C ALA A 47 13.37 8.79 -7.48
N LEU A 48 13.63 7.61 -8.05
CA LEU A 48 14.44 7.42 -9.24
C LEU A 48 13.67 6.75 -10.39
N PRO A 49 14.05 6.98 -11.66
CA PRO A 49 13.42 6.32 -12.81
C PRO A 49 13.47 4.79 -12.77
N ILE A 50 14.58 4.21 -12.29
CA ILE A 50 14.71 2.75 -12.13
C ILE A 50 13.74 2.18 -11.09
N GLU A 51 13.42 2.95 -10.05
CA GLU A 51 12.45 2.57 -9.02
C GLU A 51 11.03 2.67 -9.57
N LEU A 52 10.76 3.70 -10.39
CA LEU A 52 9.48 3.85 -11.10
C LEU A 52 9.26 2.71 -12.12
N ALA A 53 10.33 2.29 -12.83
CA ALA A 53 10.29 1.16 -13.73
C ALA A 53 10.00 -0.14 -12.98
N ALA A 54 10.70 -0.40 -11.88
CA ALA A 54 10.46 -1.55 -11.01
C ALA A 54 9.02 -1.57 -10.46
N ALA A 55 8.52 -0.43 -10.00
CA ALA A 55 7.14 -0.28 -9.51
C ALA A 55 6.10 -0.57 -10.59
N THR A 56 6.28 -0.01 -11.77
CA THR A 56 5.38 -0.21 -12.91
C THR A 56 5.36 -1.66 -13.36
N ALA A 57 6.52 -2.34 -13.32
CA ALA A 57 6.61 -3.76 -13.63
C ALA A 57 5.81 -4.65 -12.66
N MET A 58 5.51 -4.19 -11.44
CA MET A 58 4.69 -4.94 -10.48
C MET A 58 3.18 -4.88 -10.77
N LEU A 59 2.74 -4.03 -11.71
CA LEU A 59 1.34 -3.96 -12.09
C LEU A 59 0.92 -5.25 -12.81
N THR A 60 -0.28 -5.72 -12.47
CA THR A 60 -0.97 -6.81 -13.17
C THR A 60 -1.80 -6.25 -14.33
N GLU A 61 -2.38 -5.06 -14.13
CA GLU A 61 -3.08 -4.30 -15.15
C GLU A 61 -2.57 -2.85 -15.17
N VAL A 62 -2.39 -2.28 -16.36
CA VAL A 62 -2.14 -0.85 -16.55
C VAL A 62 -3.44 -0.21 -17.02
N HIS A 63 -3.87 0.84 -16.31
CA HIS A 63 -5.07 1.60 -16.61
C HIS A 63 -4.75 2.80 -17.51
N GLU A 64 -5.77 3.33 -18.19
CA GLU A 64 -5.65 4.56 -18.97
C GLU A 64 -5.38 5.77 -18.05
N SER A 65 -4.54 6.69 -18.51
CA SER A 65 -4.23 7.92 -17.77
C SER A 65 -5.46 8.80 -17.60
N LEU A 66 -5.60 9.40 -16.42
CA LEU A 66 -6.65 10.40 -16.16
C LEU A 66 -6.20 11.81 -16.59
N PRO A 67 -7.15 12.70 -16.98
CA PRO A 67 -6.82 14.07 -17.35
C PRO A 67 -6.27 14.84 -16.16
N ARG A 68 -5.05 15.36 -16.27
CA ARG A 68 -4.33 16.08 -15.21
C ARG A 68 -5.20 17.13 -14.49
N LYS A 69 -5.22 17.08 -13.15
CA LYS A 69 -5.88 18.10 -12.32
C LYS A 69 -5.10 19.42 -12.38
N ALA A 70 -5.83 20.54 -12.34
CA ALA A 70 -5.21 21.86 -12.26
C ALA A 70 -4.30 21.95 -11.02
N GLN A 71 -3.13 22.56 -11.18
CA GLN A 71 -2.12 22.76 -10.12
C GLN A 71 -1.42 21.50 -9.59
N ASP A 72 -1.73 20.31 -10.11
CA ASP A 72 -0.96 19.10 -9.79
C ASP A 72 0.23 18.98 -10.76
N GLY A 73 1.45 19.01 -10.24
CA GLY A 73 2.71 18.90 -11.00
C GLY A 73 3.02 17.51 -11.56
N ASN A 74 2.39 16.47 -11.02
CA ASN A 74 2.86 15.10 -11.13
C ASN A 74 2.42 14.41 -12.42
N THR A 75 3.23 13.43 -12.82
CA THR A 75 2.87 12.43 -13.82
C THR A 75 2.59 11.11 -13.10
N TYR A 76 1.44 10.52 -13.37
CA TYR A 76 0.99 9.28 -12.73
C TYR A 76 0.94 8.12 -13.71
N THR A 77 1.39 6.96 -13.24
CA THR A 77 1.07 5.66 -13.83
C THR A 77 -0.02 5.03 -12.98
N LEU A 78 -1.10 4.63 -13.64
CA LEU A 78 -2.27 4.07 -12.96
C LEU A 78 -2.39 2.59 -13.30
N GLY A 79 -2.73 1.77 -12.33
CA GLY A 79 -2.91 0.35 -12.56
C GLY A 79 -3.42 -0.41 -11.36
N ARG A 80 -3.23 -1.73 -11.42
CA ARG A 80 -3.67 -2.66 -10.39
C ARG A 80 -2.53 -3.57 -9.95
N ILE A 81 -2.43 -3.80 -8.65
CA ILE A 81 -1.56 -4.82 -8.05
C ILE A 81 -2.43 -5.72 -7.18
N GLY A 82 -2.61 -6.98 -7.60
CA GLY A 82 -3.56 -7.88 -6.95
C GLY A 82 -4.98 -7.28 -6.96
N PRO A 83 -5.66 -7.14 -5.81
CA PRO A 83 -6.99 -6.55 -5.74
C PRO A 83 -7.00 -5.01 -5.63
N HIS A 84 -5.82 -4.35 -5.58
CA HIS A 84 -5.71 -2.93 -5.27
C HIS A 84 -5.48 -2.08 -6.52
N ASN A 85 -6.28 -1.03 -6.69
CA ASN A 85 -5.99 0.02 -7.65
C ASN A 85 -4.93 0.97 -7.08
N THR A 86 -3.80 1.09 -7.78
CA THR A 86 -2.59 1.79 -7.33
C THR A 86 -2.28 2.96 -8.24
N VAL A 87 -1.98 4.11 -7.63
CA VAL A 87 -1.41 5.28 -8.31
C VAL A 87 0.08 5.34 -8.02
N ILE A 88 0.91 5.29 -9.07
CA ILE A 88 2.37 5.35 -8.99
C ILE A 88 2.84 6.70 -9.53
N CYS A 89 3.75 7.37 -8.83
CA CYS A 89 4.44 8.56 -9.34
C CYS A 89 5.93 8.56 -8.99
N GLY A 90 6.70 9.28 -9.79
CA GLY A 90 8.12 9.55 -9.56
C GLY A 90 8.36 10.99 -9.11
N LEU A 91 9.44 11.22 -8.38
CA LEU A 91 9.91 12.57 -8.09
C LEU A 91 10.57 13.21 -9.32
N PRO A 92 10.43 14.52 -9.53
CA PRO A 92 11.16 15.23 -10.59
C PRO A 92 12.66 15.28 -10.30
N THR A 93 13.04 15.34 -9.02
CA THR A 93 14.41 15.24 -8.51
C THR A 93 14.33 14.70 -7.09
N TYR A 94 15.34 13.95 -6.66
CA TYR A 94 15.43 13.40 -5.31
C TYR A 94 15.44 14.48 -4.22
N GLY A 95 15.31 14.05 -2.96
CA GLY A 95 15.32 14.92 -1.78
C GLY A 95 13.93 15.18 -1.18
N THR A 96 13.95 15.56 0.10
CA THR A 96 12.76 15.67 0.95
C THR A 96 11.73 16.71 0.49
N VAL A 97 12.18 17.84 -0.07
CA VAL A 97 11.29 18.93 -0.54
C VAL A 97 10.42 18.47 -1.71
N ASN A 98 11.04 17.86 -2.72
CA ASN A 98 10.32 17.33 -3.88
C ASN A 98 9.39 16.19 -3.46
N ALA A 99 9.85 15.33 -2.54
CA ALA A 99 9.03 14.27 -1.98
C ALA A 99 7.75 14.81 -1.31
N ALA A 100 7.87 15.89 -0.53
CA ALA A 100 6.73 16.54 0.12
C ALA A 100 5.73 17.15 -0.89
N VAL A 101 6.23 17.83 -1.93
CA VAL A 101 5.38 18.41 -2.99
C VAL A 101 4.61 17.33 -3.73
N VAL A 102 5.30 16.27 -4.18
CA VAL A 102 4.69 15.15 -4.89
C VAL A 102 3.65 14.45 -4.02
N ALA A 103 3.96 14.20 -2.75
CA ALA A 103 3.03 13.60 -1.78
C ALA A 103 1.78 14.46 -1.57
N SER A 104 1.95 15.79 -1.41
CA SER A 104 0.83 16.72 -1.22
C SER A 104 -0.10 16.74 -2.44
N ASP A 105 0.47 16.78 -3.64
CA ASP A 105 -0.30 16.79 -4.88
C ASP A 105 -1.05 15.46 -5.10
N LEU A 106 -0.39 14.31 -4.84
CA LEU A 106 -1.02 12.99 -4.89
C LEU A 106 -2.22 12.92 -3.94
N ARG A 107 -2.05 13.37 -2.69
CA ARG A 107 -3.11 13.41 -1.68
C ARG A 107 -4.31 14.24 -2.14
N ARG A 108 -4.05 15.38 -2.79
CA ARG A 108 -5.11 16.29 -3.26
C ARG A 108 -5.85 15.71 -4.48
N SER A 109 -5.14 15.08 -5.39
CA SER A 109 -5.71 14.56 -6.64
C SER A 109 -6.42 13.22 -6.47
N PHE A 110 -5.95 12.36 -5.56
CA PHE A 110 -6.49 11.03 -5.30
C PHE A 110 -7.01 10.93 -3.85
N PRO A 111 -8.20 11.48 -3.55
CA PRO A 111 -8.69 11.63 -2.18
C PRO A 111 -9.02 10.30 -1.49
N SER A 112 -9.20 9.21 -2.23
CA SER A 112 -9.48 7.87 -1.70
C SER A 112 -8.24 7.07 -1.32
N VAL A 113 -7.02 7.61 -1.54
CA VAL A 113 -5.78 6.95 -1.13
C VAL A 113 -5.73 6.82 0.39
N GLN A 114 -5.70 5.59 0.88
CA GLN A 114 -5.75 5.26 2.29
C GLN A 114 -4.37 5.24 2.93
N PHE A 115 -3.38 4.79 2.17
CA PHE A 115 -1.99 4.74 2.56
C PHE A 115 -1.10 4.86 1.34
N THR A 116 0.15 5.24 1.57
CA THR A 116 1.18 5.25 0.56
C THR A 116 2.34 4.35 0.94
N MET A 117 3.13 3.98 -0.06
CA MET A 117 4.42 3.35 0.13
C MET A 117 5.47 4.16 -0.61
N MET A 118 6.55 4.50 0.09
CA MET A 118 7.75 5.04 -0.54
C MET A 118 8.72 3.88 -0.76
N ILE A 119 8.94 3.56 -2.03
CA ILE A 119 9.68 2.36 -2.41
C ILE A 119 10.82 2.77 -3.32
N GLY A 120 12.02 2.35 -2.95
CA GLY A 120 13.22 2.70 -3.70
C GLY A 120 14.44 2.01 -3.16
N VAL A 121 15.62 2.56 -3.44
CA VAL A 121 16.90 2.02 -2.97
C VAL A 121 17.46 2.77 -1.78
N ALA A 122 18.37 2.13 -1.05
CA ALA A 122 19.10 2.71 0.08
C ALA A 122 20.50 2.10 0.22
N GLY A 123 21.35 2.77 1.01
CA GLY A 123 22.64 2.24 1.44
C GLY A 123 22.52 1.55 2.80
N ALA A 124 23.02 0.32 2.94
CA ALA A 124 22.91 -0.49 4.15
C ALA A 124 23.87 -0.09 5.27
N VAL A 125 23.50 -0.45 6.49
CA VAL A 125 24.35 -0.50 7.67
C VAL A 125 24.68 -1.97 7.99
N PRO A 126 25.90 -2.43 7.67
CA PRO A 126 26.26 -3.84 7.82
C PRO A 126 26.86 -4.18 9.20
N THR A 127 26.53 -3.42 10.26
CA THR A 127 27.18 -3.58 11.59
C THR A 127 26.41 -4.51 12.54
N LYS A 128 25.08 -4.44 12.54
CA LYS A 128 24.21 -5.17 13.48
C LYS A 128 23.55 -6.40 12.88
N ALA A 129 23.40 -6.40 11.56
CA ALA A 129 22.81 -7.47 10.79
C ALA A 129 23.63 -7.65 9.50
N ASP A 130 23.71 -8.89 9.02
CA ASP A 130 24.35 -9.23 7.75
C ASP A 130 23.43 -8.84 6.57
N ILE A 131 23.22 -7.54 6.43
CA ILE A 131 22.48 -6.94 5.31
C ILE A 131 23.43 -6.88 4.11
N ARG A 132 22.95 -7.37 2.98
CA ARG A 132 23.69 -7.51 1.72
C ARG A 132 23.01 -6.78 0.58
N LEU A 133 23.75 -6.62 -0.52
CA LEU A 133 23.19 -6.01 -1.72
C LEU A 133 22.06 -6.89 -2.27
N GLY A 134 20.96 -6.26 -2.69
CA GLY A 134 19.73 -6.92 -3.11
C GLY A 134 18.75 -7.27 -1.99
N ASP A 135 19.15 -7.19 -0.71
CA ASP A 135 18.22 -7.35 0.41
C ASP A 135 17.21 -6.20 0.51
N VAL A 136 16.16 -6.41 1.29
CA VAL A 136 15.10 -5.42 1.52
C VAL A 136 15.06 -5.01 3.00
N VAL A 137 15.03 -3.70 3.26
CA VAL A 137 14.78 -3.12 4.57
C VAL A 137 13.38 -2.49 4.60
N VAL A 138 12.58 -2.87 5.59
CA VAL A 138 11.24 -2.35 5.84
C VAL A 138 11.29 -1.40 7.04
N GLY A 139 10.95 -0.15 6.79
CA GLY A 139 11.03 0.94 7.76
C GLY A 139 9.91 0.89 8.79
N MET A 140 10.16 0.19 9.91
CA MET A 140 9.26 0.18 11.07
C MET A 140 9.28 1.52 11.82
N ARG A 141 10.35 2.30 11.63
CA ARG A 141 10.48 3.70 12.06
C ARG A 141 11.30 4.45 11.01
N VAL A 142 11.04 5.74 10.85
CA VAL A 142 11.88 6.62 10.02
C VAL A 142 12.38 7.76 10.89
N ILE A 143 13.68 8.03 10.81
CA ILE A 143 14.35 9.06 11.60
C ILE A 143 14.98 10.05 10.65
N GLN A 144 14.56 11.32 10.71
CA GLN A 144 15.27 12.35 9.97
C GLN A 144 16.61 12.65 10.69
N TYR A 145 17.71 12.14 10.16
CA TYR A 145 18.97 12.10 10.90
C TYR A 145 19.77 13.40 10.79
N ASP A 146 19.40 14.30 9.88
CA ASP A 146 20.06 15.58 9.63
C ASP A 146 19.28 16.79 10.18
N ILE A 147 18.16 16.56 10.87
CA ILE A 147 17.39 17.62 11.56
C ILE A 147 17.63 17.61 13.06
N GLY A 148 17.93 18.80 13.58
CA GLY A 148 18.31 18.96 14.98
C GLY A 148 18.72 20.38 15.29
N LYS A 149 19.17 20.57 16.53
CA LYS A 149 19.63 21.84 17.07
C LYS A 149 21.13 21.78 17.30
N THR A 150 21.83 22.86 17.00
CA THR A 150 23.19 23.05 17.49
C THR A 150 23.12 23.55 18.93
N VAL A 151 23.67 22.78 19.86
CA VAL A 151 23.75 23.11 21.28
C VAL A 151 25.16 23.60 21.65
N GLU A 152 25.36 23.94 22.93
CA GLU A 152 26.63 24.46 23.45
C GLU A 152 27.84 23.60 23.03
N GLY A 153 28.93 24.27 22.63
CA GLY A 153 30.12 23.61 22.09
C GLY A 153 29.97 23.10 20.65
N GLY A 154 28.96 23.56 19.90
CA GLY A 154 28.77 23.21 18.49
C GLY A 154 28.25 21.77 18.28
N LYS A 155 27.76 21.11 19.33
CA LYS A 155 27.25 19.74 19.23
C LYS A 155 25.88 19.72 18.58
N PHE A 156 25.65 18.76 17.69
CA PHE A 156 24.34 18.57 17.07
C PHE A 156 23.47 17.66 17.95
N GLN A 157 22.30 18.14 18.34
CA GLN A 157 21.28 17.38 19.06
C GLN A 157 20.09 17.14 18.14
N ARG A 158 19.81 15.88 17.82
CA ARG A 158 18.68 15.49 16.97
C ARG A 158 17.35 15.73 17.65
N THR A 159 16.35 16.11 16.85
CA THR A 159 14.98 16.39 17.34
C THR A 159 13.88 15.71 16.52
N GLY A 160 14.21 15.03 15.42
CA GLY A 160 13.23 14.44 14.50
C GLY A 160 12.92 12.97 14.82
N SER A 161 11.69 12.67 15.20
CA SER A 161 11.08 11.35 15.06
C SER A 161 9.84 11.50 14.20
N LEU A 162 9.69 10.66 13.19
CA LEU A 162 8.56 10.72 12.26
C LEU A 162 7.54 9.62 12.59
N ASN A 163 6.37 9.71 11.97
CA ASN A 163 5.33 8.69 12.11
C ASN A 163 5.85 7.29 11.71
N GLY A 164 5.29 6.25 12.33
CA GLY A 164 5.50 4.87 11.93
C GLY A 164 4.56 4.44 10.80
N PRO A 165 4.68 3.18 10.32
CA PRO A 165 3.77 2.63 9.34
C PRO A 165 2.31 2.71 9.79
N PRO A 166 1.35 2.95 8.89
CA PRO A 166 -0.07 2.92 9.23
C PRO A 166 -0.50 1.51 9.67
N GLN A 167 -1.48 1.45 10.58
CA GLN A 167 -1.93 0.20 11.21
C GLN A 167 -2.30 -0.90 10.19
N ILE A 168 -2.94 -0.54 9.08
CA ILE A 168 -3.30 -1.47 8.00
C ILE A 168 -2.07 -2.19 7.41
N LEU A 169 -0.95 -1.49 7.29
CA LEU A 169 0.30 -2.07 6.82
C LEU A 169 1.05 -2.79 7.93
N SER A 170 0.99 -2.31 9.19
CA SER A 170 1.62 -3.00 10.32
C SER A 170 1.02 -4.39 10.57
N THR A 171 -0.30 -4.55 10.47
CA THR A 171 -0.97 -5.85 10.61
C THR A 171 -0.68 -6.77 9.42
N ALA A 172 -0.66 -6.23 8.20
CA ALA A 172 -0.27 -6.98 7.00
C ALA A 172 1.18 -7.48 7.09
N ILE A 173 2.13 -6.64 7.53
CA ILE A 173 3.53 -7.02 7.79
C ILE A 173 3.59 -8.15 8.82
N THR A 174 2.83 -8.07 9.91
CA THR A 174 2.81 -9.11 10.94
C THR A 174 2.36 -10.45 10.37
N LYS A 175 1.29 -10.46 9.55
CA LYS A 175 0.79 -11.66 8.89
C LYS A 175 1.80 -12.22 7.87
N LEU A 176 2.39 -11.37 7.03
CA LEU A 176 3.41 -11.76 6.05
C LEU A 176 4.63 -12.39 6.74
N ARG A 177 5.10 -11.79 7.84
CA ARG A 177 6.23 -12.32 8.62
C ARG A 177 5.92 -13.71 9.20
N ALA A 178 4.72 -13.90 9.76
CA ALA A 178 4.32 -15.20 10.30
C ALA A 178 4.27 -16.27 9.20
N GLU A 179 3.75 -15.95 8.02
CA GLU A 179 3.68 -16.89 6.90
C GLU A 179 5.08 -17.27 6.38
N ARG A 180 6.01 -16.31 6.32
CA ARG A 180 7.40 -16.55 5.89
C ARG A 180 8.21 -17.44 6.85
N MET A 181 7.75 -17.64 8.08
CA MET A 181 8.36 -18.63 8.98
C MET A 181 8.07 -20.07 8.53
N SER A 182 7.04 -20.29 7.72
CA SER A 182 6.59 -21.63 7.29
C SER A 182 6.58 -21.80 5.77
N ARG A 183 6.77 -20.74 4.99
CA ARG A 183 6.70 -20.74 3.53
C ARG A 183 7.84 -19.90 2.93
N PRO A 184 8.33 -20.27 1.73
CA PRO A 184 9.36 -19.50 1.05
C PRO A 184 8.86 -18.09 0.69
N SER A 185 9.82 -17.16 0.55
CA SER A 185 9.56 -15.81 0.08
C SER A 185 9.07 -15.82 -1.37
N LYS A 186 8.10 -14.97 -1.71
CA LYS A 186 7.67 -14.79 -3.11
C LYS A 186 8.57 -13.83 -3.89
N ILE A 187 9.52 -13.17 -3.23
CA ILE A 187 10.33 -12.11 -3.84
C ILE A 187 11.10 -12.64 -5.06
N ALA A 188 11.93 -13.68 -4.94
CA ALA A 188 12.67 -14.14 -6.13
C ALA A 188 11.77 -14.75 -7.19
N THR A 189 10.66 -15.39 -6.82
CA THR A 189 9.69 -15.85 -7.82
C THR A 189 9.15 -14.69 -8.65
N ILE A 190 8.80 -13.57 -8.01
CA ILE A 190 8.36 -12.35 -8.70
C ILE A 190 9.49 -11.78 -9.56
N LEU A 191 10.71 -11.65 -9.01
CA LEU A 191 11.87 -11.10 -9.72
C LEU A 191 12.22 -11.91 -10.97
N SER A 192 12.24 -13.23 -10.86
CA SER A 192 12.50 -14.15 -11.96
C SER A 192 11.46 -14.01 -13.07
N ARG A 193 10.17 -13.98 -12.73
CA ARG A 193 9.07 -13.80 -13.70
C ARG A 193 9.12 -12.45 -14.41
N LYS A 194 9.52 -11.40 -13.70
CA LYS A 194 9.64 -10.03 -14.22
C LYS A 194 11.00 -9.76 -14.90
N LYS A 195 11.87 -10.77 -15.01
CA LYS A 195 13.18 -10.72 -15.70
C LYS A 195 14.15 -9.69 -15.13
N PHE A 196 14.08 -9.43 -13.81
CA PHE A 196 15.10 -8.63 -13.14
C PHE A 196 16.28 -9.52 -12.77
N ASN A 197 17.39 -9.36 -13.50
CA ASN A 197 18.58 -10.16 -13.28
C ASN A 197 19.34 -9.68 -12.05
N ARG A 198 19.71 -10.63 -11.18
CA ARG A 198 20.63 -10.38 -10.09
C ARG A 198 22.04 -10.13 -10.67
N PRO A 199 22.79 -9.12 -10.19
CA PRO A 199 24.21 -9.00 -10.49
C PRO A 199 25.01 -10.22 -10.01
N ASP A 200 26.26 -10.33 -10.46
CA ASP A 200 27.13 -11.42 -10.03
C ASP A 200 27.34 -11.36 -8.50
N PRO A 201 27.15 -12.47 -7.75
CA PRO A 201 27.35 -12.45 -6.30
C PRO A 201 28.75 -11.97 -5.86
N SER A 202 29.77 -12.12 -6.70
CA SER A 202 31.13 -11.62 -6.41
C SER A 202 31.24 -10.09 -6.43
N SER A 203 30.26 -9.38 -7.00
CA SER A 203 30.23 -7.91 -6.98
C SER A 203 29.66 -7.35 -5.68
N ASP A 204 29.07 -8.18 -4.81
CA ASP A 204 28.74 -7.83 -3.44
C ASP A 204 30.00 -7.77 -2.55
N ARG A 205 30.66 -6.61 -2.61
CA ARG A 205 31.91 -6.32 -1.90
C ARG A 205 31.66 -5.36 -0.73
N LEU A 206 31.71 -5.89 0.49
CA LEU A 206 31.73 -5.09 1.72
C LEU A 206 33.18 -4.89 2.17
N PHE A 207 33.63 -3.64 2.22
CA PHE A 207 34.94 -3.27 2.77
C PHE A 207 34.81 -2.85 4.24
N ASP A 208 35.92 -2.98 4.98
CA ASP A 208 36.03 -2.42 6.33
C ASP A 208 35.71 -0.93 6.32
N SER A 209 34.96 -0.45 7.32
CA SER A 209 34.49 0.93 7.41
C SER A 209 35.60 1.99 7.40
N THR A 210 36.81 1.61 7.80
CA THR A 210 38.01 2.46 7.82
C THR A 210 38.74 2.52 6.48
N HIS A 211 38.43 1.61 5.57
CA HIS A 211 38.98 1.63 4.23
C HIS A 211 38.20 2.62 3.36
N GLY A 212 38.88 3.67 2.91
CA GLY A 212 38.34 4.59 1.92
C GLY A 212 38.63 4.11 0.51
N HIS A 213 37.71 4.35 -0.41
CA HIS A 213 37.91 4.05 -1.83
C HIS A 213 39.06 4.90 -2.38
N SER A 214 40.12 4.23 -2.86
CA SER A 214 41.41 4.87 -3.20
C SER A 214 41.37 5.76 -4.45
N ASN A 215 40.49 5.43 -5.41
CA ASN A 215 40.44 6.07 -6.73
C ASN A 215 39.06 6.65 -7.02
N ASN A 216 38.98 7.70 -7.84
CA ASN A 216 37.71 8.27 -8.29
C ASN A 216 37.07 7.47 -9.46
N SER A 217 37.50 6.22 -9.68
CA SER A 217 37.17 5.41 -10.86
C SER A 217 35.76 4.84 -10.88
N GLY A 218 34.94 5.05 -9.84
CA GLY A 218 33.56 4.56 -9.76
C GLY A 218 33.40 3.04 -9.69
N SER A 219 34.49 2.27 -9.81
CA SER A 219 34.56 0.81 -9.61
C SER A 219 35.58 0.45 -8.53
N CYS A 220 35.30 -0.64 -7.81
CA CYS A 220 36.13 -1.12 -6.71
C CYS A 220 37.18 -2.15 -7.13
N ASP A 221 37.48 -2.27 -8.43
CA ASP A 221 38.35 -3.33 -8.98
C ASP A 221 39.82 -3.12 -8.61
N TYR A 222 40.16 -1.89 -8.22
CA TYR A 222 41.49 -1.51 -7.73
C TYR A 222 41.53 -1.28 -6.21
N CYS A 223 40.45 -1.60 -5.49
CA CYS A 223 40.44 -1.52 -4.03
C CYS A 223 41.22 -2.70 -3.43
N ASP A 224 41.79 -2.48 -2.24
CA ASP A 224 42.58 -3.50 -1.54
C ASP A 224 41.68 -4.64 -1.07
N SER A 225 41.76 -5.80 -1.73
CA SER A 225 40.94 -6.96 -1.41
C SER A 225 41.19 -7.52 -0.01
N SER A 226 42.34 -7.21 0.61
CA SER A 226 42.61 -7.58 2.00
C SER A 226 41.74 -6.81 3.01
N LYS A 227 41.07 -5.75 2.56
CA LYS A 227 40.12 -4.95 3.35
C LYS A 227 38.68 -5.40 3.20
N LEU A 228 38.41 -6.45 2.42
CA LEU A 228 37.08 -7.04 2.36
C LEU A 228 36.72 -7.71 3.69
N VAL A 229 35.51 -7.46 4.16
CA VAL A 229 34.97 -8.10 5.36
C VAL A 229 34.60 -9.54 5.03
N GLU A 230 35.20 -10.49 5.73
CA GLU A 230 34.84 -11.90 5.62
C GLU A 230 33.43 -12.13 6.19
N ARG A 231 32.54 -12.73 5.40
CA ARG A 231 31.17 -13.02 5.76
C ARG A 231 30.87 -14.49 5.51
N ARG A 232 30.05 -15.09 6.37
CA ARG A 232 29.61 -16.49 6.19
C ARG A 232 28.84 -16.64 4.89
N ALA A 233 29.00 -17.76 4.17
CA ALA A 233 28.16 -18.04 3.02
C ALA A 233 26.67 -18.11 3.45
N ARG A 234 25.77 -17.54 2.63
CA ARG A 234 24.33 -17.78 2.79
C ARG A 234 23.97 -19.15 2.21
N GLU A 235 22.87 -19.70 2.68
CA GLU A 235 22.34 -20.98 2.17
C GLU A 235 21.86 -20.85 0.71
N ASP A 236 21.32 -19.69 0.36
CA ASP A 236 20.86 -19.33 -0.97
C ASP A 236 21.16 -17.85 -1.30
N ASP A 237 20.86 -17.50 -2.54
CA ASP A 237 20.95 -16.15 -3.08
C ASP A 237 19.62 -15.37 -2.96
N GLU A 238 18.69 -15.78 -2.10
CA GLU A 238 17.41 -15.08 -1.99
C GLU A 238 17.57 -13.72 -1.27
N PRO A 239 16.86 -12.66 -1.73
CA PRO A 239 16.76 -11.42 -0.96
C PRO A 239 16.18 -11.66 0.43
N GLN A 240 16.93 -11.29 1.46
CA GLN A 240 16.46 -11.32 2.84
C GLN A 240 15.74 -10.03 3.19
N VAL A 241 14.81 -10.11 4.16
CA VAL A 241 14.02 -8.95 4.60
C VAL A 241 14.30 -8.61 6.06
N PHE A 242 14.74 -7.38 6.27
CA PHE A 242 15.05 -6.81 7.57
C PHE A 242 14.02 -5.77 7.96
N TYR A 243 13.65 -5.72 9.24
CA TYR A 243 12.65 -4.80 9.76
C TYR A 243 13.30 -3.94 10.84
N GLY A 244 13.28 -2.62 10.66
CA GLY A 244 13.95 -1.73 11.61
C GLY A 244 13.82 -0.26 11.26
N ALA A 245 14.67 0.57 11.86
CA ALA A 245 14.65 2.01 11.59
C ALA A 245 15.44 2.37 10.33
N ILE A 246 14.96 3.36 9.60
CA ILE A 246 15.62 3.94 8.42
C ILE A 246 16.02 5.38 8.73
N ALA A 247 17.26 5.75 8.41
CA ALA A 247 17.74 7.12 8.49
C ALA A 247 17.45 7.86 7.18
N SER A 248 16.70 8.95 7.29
CA SER A 248 16.32 9.83 6.18
C SER A 248 16.99 11.20 6.29
N GLY A 249 17.44 11.80 5.19
CA GLY A 249 18.02 13.14 5.19
C GLY A 249 18.35 13.67 3.81
N ASN A 250 18.89 14.88 3.70
CA ASN A 250 19.21 15.49 2.40
C ASN A 250 20.67 15.30 1.99
N GLN A 251 21.43 14.45 2.71
CA GLN A 251 22.84 14.18 2.43
C GLN A 251 23.03 12.74 1.96
N VAL A 252 23.85 12.55 0.92
CA VAL A 252 24.26 11.18 0.54
C VAL A 252 25.30 10.70 1.56
N MET A 253 25.01 9.62 2.27
CA MET A 253 25.99 8.98 3.15
C MET A 253 27.04 8.21 2.31
N ARG A 254 28.29 8.70 2.34
CA ARG A 254 29.45 8.09 1.61
C ARG A 254 30.68 7.91 2.50
N HIS A 255 30.48 7.72 3.80
CA HIS A 255 31.60 7.62 4.75
C HIS A 255 31.30 6.56 5.82
N GLY A 256 31.98 5.41 5.73
CA GLY A 256 31.70 4.22 6.54
C GLY A 256 31.76 4.47 8.05
N ILE A 257 32.78 5.18 8.53
CA ILE A 257 32.90 5.52 9.97
C ILE A 257 31.72 6.41 10.43
N THR A 258 31.31 7.37 9.61
CA THR A 258 30.18 8.25 9.95
C THR A 258 28.87 7.49 9.95
N ARG A 259 28.66 6.62 8.95
CA ARG A 259 27.53 5.69 8.86
C ARG A 259 27.41 4.85 10.13
N ASP A 260 28.51 4.19 10.53
CA ASP A 260 28.50 3.29 11.69
C ASP A 260 28.22 4.03 13.00
N ARG A 261 28.83 5.20 13.19
CA ARG A 261 28.56 6.06 14.35
C ARG A 261 27.09 6.45 14.44
N ILE A 262 26.49 6.93 13.36
CA ILE A 262 25.08 7.33 13.33
C ILE A 262 24.18 6.11 13.52
N ALA A 263 24.51 4.97 12.91
CA ALA A 263 23.73 3.76 13.05
C ALA A 263 23.75 3.16 14.45
N GLN A 264 24.89 3.29 15.15
CA GLN A 264 24.98 2.93 16.55
C GLN A 264 24.11 3.85 17.42
N GLU A 265 24.15 5.16 17.18
CA GLU A 265 23.38 6.16 17.92
C GLU A 265 21.87 6.03 17.71
N LEU A 266 21.42 5.78 16.48
CA LEU A 266 20.00 5.82 16.11
C LEU A 266 19.34 4.46 15.95
N ASP A 267 20.13 3.38 15.98
CA ASP A 267 19.67 2.02 15.72
C ASP A 267 18.99 1.87 14.36
N VAL A 268 19.65 2.38 13.31
CA VAL A 268 19.15 2.33 11.91
C VAL A 268 19.85 1.25 11.09
N LEU A 269 19.11 0.70 10.13
CA LEU A 269 19.56 -0.37 9.24
C LEU A 269 20.01 0.12 7.86
N CYS A 270 19.55 1.30 7.42
CA CYS A 270 19.96 1.88 6.15
C CYS A 270 19.75 3.40 6.12
N PHE A 271 20.33 4.04 5.09
CA PHE A 271 20.25 5.47 4.81
C PHE A 271 19.60 5.72 3.43
N GLU A 272 18.64 6.64 3.38
CA GLU A 272 17.97 7.12 2.17
C GLU A 272 17.66 8.63 2.27
N MET A 273 17.08 9.23 1.22
CA MET A 273 17.10 10.69 1.06
C MET A 273 15.75 11.40 0.93
N GLU A 274 14.62 10.71 1.08
CA GLU A 274 13.32 11.29 0.72
C GLU A 274 12.24 11.12 1.78
N ALA A 275 12.23 10.00 2.50
CA ALA A 275 11.09 9.61 3.31
C ALA A 275 10.70 10.67 4.35
N ALA A 276 11.67 11.40 4.92
CA ALA A 276 11.42 12.47 5.87
C ALA A 276 10.46 13.56 5.36
N GLY A 277 10.40 13.80 4.05
CA GLY A 277 9.45 14.75 3.46
C GLY A 277 8.02 14.21 3.36
N ILE A 278 7.81 12.90 3.48
CA ILE A 278 6.53 12.23 3.23
C ILE A 278 5.84 11.79 4.53
N MET A 279 6.58 11.30 5.51
CA MET A 279 6.02 10.58 6.67
C MET A 279 5.02 11.38 7.52
N ASP A 280 5.10 12.71 7.49
CA ASP A 280 4.15 13.60 8.21
C ASP A 280 3.02 14.12 7.30
N THR A 281 3.11 13.90 5.99
CA THR A 281 2.12 14.35 4.99
C THR A 281 1.11 13.25 4.66
N LEU A 282 1.54 11.99 4.62
CA LEU A 282 0.75 10.83 4.23
C LEU A 282 1.00 9.64 5.19
N PRO A 283 -0.02 8.81 5.48
CA PRO A 283 0.20 7.52 6.12
C PRO A 283 1.06 6.65 5.20
N CYS A 284 2.34 6.48 5.53
CA CYS A 284 3.33 5.94 4.61
C CYS A 284 4.12 4.78 5.21
N LEU A 285 4.44 3.78 4.40
CA LEU A 285 5.46 2.77 4.69
C LEU A 285 6.66 2.96 3.78
N VAL A 286 7.87 2.91 4.35
CA VAL A 286 9.11 2.99 3.58
C VAL A 286 9.70 1.60 3.39
N ILE A 287 9.98 1.22 2.14
CA ILE A 287 10.60 -0.06 1.78
C ILE A 287 11.80 0.23 0.91
N ARG A 288 12.98 -0.26 1.31
CA ARG A 288 14.23 0.05 0.64
C ARG A 288 14.98 -1.20 0.22
N GLY A 289 15.30 -1.30 -1.06
CA GLY A 289 16.23 -2.28 -1.59
C GLY A 289 17.66 -1.81 -1.39
N ILE A 290 18.54 -2.69 -0.95
CA ILE A 290 19.93 -2.32 -0.65
C ILE A 290 20.78 -2.38 -1.91
N CYS A 291 21.35 -1.24 -2.31
CA CYS A 291 22.18 -1.13 -3.52
C CYS A 291 23.64 -0.72 -3.26
N ASP A 292 23.98 -0.34 -2.04
CA ASP A 292 25.33 -0.04 -1.58
C ASP A 292 25.43 -0.13 -0.05
N TYR A 293 26.61 0.15 0.50
CA TYR A 293 26.88 0.10 1.95
C TYR A 293 26.99 1.49 2.61
N ALA A 294 26.45 2.55 2.00
CA ALA A 294 26.49 3.91 2.54
C ALA A 294 27.92 4.38 2.90
N ASP A 295 28.90 4.03 2.06
CA ASP A 295 30.30 4.38 2.21
C ASP A 295 30.90 4.91 0.90
N SER A 296 32.23 5.02 0.86
CA SER A 296 32.95 5.50 -0.32
C SER A 296 32.94 4.52 -1.49
N HIS A 297 32.53 3.26 -1.31
CA HIS A 297 32.52 2.21 -2.34
C HIS A 297 31.19 2.12 -3.11
N LYS A 298 30.25 3.02 -2.83
CA LYS A 298 28.96 3.12 -3.52
C LYS A 298 29.13 3.18 -5.04
N ASN A 299 28.47 2.26 -5.73
CA ASN A 299 28.36 2.22 -7.19
C ASN A 299 26.88 2.05 -7.60
N LYS A 300 26.61 1.88 -8.90
CA LYS A 300 25.24 1.79 -9.45
C LYS A 300 24.82 0.38 -9.88
N GLU A 301 25.71 -0.60 -9.80
CA GLU A 301 25.52 -1.94 -10.37
C GLU A 301 24.29 -2.65 -9.81
N TRP A 302 24.05 -2.51 -8.51
CA TRP A 302 22.96 -3.19 -7.80
C TRP A 302 21.63 -2.43 -7.78
N GLN A 303 21.58 -1.20 -8.31
CA GLN A 303 20.40 -0.34 -8.12
C GLN A 303 19.12 -0.91 -8.76
N GLU A 304 19.23 -1.48 -9.97
CA GLU A 304 18.06 -2.03 -10.67
C GLU A 304 17.48 -3.23 -9.92
N TYR A 305 18.32 -4.21 -9.58
CA TYR A 305 17.89 -5.40 -8.85
C TYR A 305 17.38 -5.07 -7.45
N ALA A 306 18.05 -4.17 -6.72
CA ALA A 306 17.61 -3.73 -5.40
C ALA A 306 16.24 -3.02 -5.46
N ALA A 307 16.03 -2.12 -6.42
CA ALA A 307 14.74 -1.47 -6.62
C ALA A 307 13.65 -2.50 -6.92
N ALA A 308 13.94 -3.48 -7.78
CA ALA A 308 13.03 -4.57 -8.10
C ALA A 308 12.71 -5.44 -6.86
N ALA A 309 13.70 -5.77 -6.03
CA ALA A 309 13.50 -6.57 -4.82
C ALA A 309 12.56 -5.86 -3.82
N ALA A 310 12.75 -4.55 -3.63
CA ALA A 310 11.87 -3.73 -2.81
C ALA A 310 10.44 -3.67 -3.38
N ALA A 311 10.31 -3.49 -4.70
CA ALA A 311 9.02 -3.46 -5.38
C ALA A 311 8.30 -4.82 -5.30
N ALA A 312 9.03 -5.92 -5.48
CA ALA A 312 8.50 -7.28 -5.34
C ALA A 312 8.01 -7.57 -3.92
N TYR A 313 8.76 -7.14 -2.90
CA TYR A 313 8.29 -7.22 -1.51
C TYR A 313 7.00 -6.42 -1.29
N ALA A 314 6.91 -5.20 -1.82
CA ALA A 314 5.71 -4.38 -1.69
C ALA A 314 4.49 -5.02 -2.37
N ALA A 315 4.68 -5.60 -3.56
CA ALA A 315 3.62 -6.32 -4.27
C ALA A 315 3.15 -7.56 -3.51
N ASP A 316 4.07 -8.32 -2.91
CA ASP A 316 3.74 -9.46 -2.03
C ASP A 316 2.96 -8.98 -0.79
N LEU A 317 3.42 -7.93 -0.12
CA LEU A 317 2.76 -7.32 1.04
C LEU A 317 1.31 -6.91 0.74
N LEU A 318 1.04 -6.33 -0.43
CA LEU A 318 -0.31 -5.93 -0.82
C LEU A 318 -1.29 -7.10 -0.91
N SER A 319 -0.83 -8.34 -1.14
CA SER A 319 -1.69 -9.54 -1.10
C SER A 319 -2.23 -9.87 0.30
N TYR A 320 -1.64 -9.26 1.34
CA TYR A 320 -2.06 -9.40 2.75
C TYR A 320 -2.95 -8.25 3.22
N VAL A 321 -3.06 -7.18 2.42
CA VAL A 321 -3.93 -6.04 2.71
C VAL A 321 -5.30 -6.33 2.13
N GLN A 322 -6.35 -6.27 2.95
CA GLN A 322 -7.72 -6.39 2.49
C GLN A 322 -8.09 -5.16 1.66
N ALA A 323 -8.64 -5.37 0.47
CA ALA A 323 -9.19 -4.28 -0.31
C ALA A 323 -10.41 -3.70 0.42
N SER A 324 -10.54 -2.38 0.47
CA SER A 324 -11.72 -1.74 1.05
C SER A 324 -12.99 -2.06 0.23
N ASP A 325 -14.14 -2.13 0.91
CA ASP A 325 -15.47 -2.47 0.36
C ASP A 325 -15.97 -1.58 -0.81
N GLY A 326 -15.18 -0.60 -1.23
CA GLY A 326 -15.43 0.30 -2.37
C GLY A 326 -14.98 -0.23 -3.74
N VAL A 327 -14.36 -1.42 -3.84
CA VAL A 327 -13.98 -2.02 -5.13
C VAL A 327 -15.25 -2.44 -5.89
N ARG A 328 -15.86 -1.49 -6.59
CA ARG A 328 -16.73 -1.81 -7.72
C ARG A 328 -15.80 -2.34 -8.81
N GLY A 329 -15.93 -3.63 -9.12
CA GLY A 329 -15.24 -4.22 -10.27
C GLY A 329 -15.54 -3.43 -11.55
N PRO A 330 -14.73 -3.61 -12.62
CA PRO A 330 -14.90 -2.90 -13.89
C PRO A 330 -16.36 -2.91 -14.33
N ARG A 331 -17.00 -1.74 -14.41
CA ARG A 331 -18.26 -1.61 -15.15
C ARG A 331 -17.91 -1.77 -16.63
N VAL A 332 -18.07 -2.99 -17.14
CA VAL A 332 -17.99 -3.25 -18.58
C VAL A 332 -19.06 -2.38 -19.24
N SER A 333 -18.63 -1.39 -20.02
CA SER A 333 -19.54 -0.60 -20.84
C SER A 333 -20.00 -1.45 -22.00
N SER A 334 -21.05 -2.25 -21.80
CA SER A 334 -21.84 -2.75 -22.92
C SER A 334 -22.61 -1.55 -23.49
N GLN A 335 -22.20 -1.08 -24.67
CA GLN A 335 -23.09 -0.30 -25.52
C GLN A 335 -24.25 -1.23 -25.90
N HIS A 336 -25.34 -1.15 -25.13
CA HIS A 336 -26.64 -1.63 -25.53
C HIS A 336 -27.67 -0.62 -25.06
N GLU A 337 -28.52 -0.23 -25.99
CA GLU A 337 -29.54 0.80 -25.86
C GLU A 337 -30.44 0.58 -24.64
N SER A 338 -30.77 1.71 -23.99
CA SER A 338 -31.93 1.98 -23.15
C SER A 338 -32.68 0.78 -22.57
N LEU A 339 -32.61 0.61 -21.24
CA LEU A 339 -33.75 0.32 -20.37
C LEU A 339 -33.40 0.68 -18.93
N VAL A 340 -34.26 1.48 -18.32
CA VAL A 340 -34.12 2.04 -16.98
C VAL A 340 -34.28 0.91 -15.96
N HIS A 341 -33.21 0.43 -15.34
CA HIS A 341 -33.32 -0.51 -14.22
C HIS A 341 -33.48 0.27 -12.91
N GLN A 342 -34.72 0.61 -12.58
CA GLN A 342 -35.12 0.82 -11.19
C GLN A 342 -34.90 -0.50 -10.44
N SER A 343 -34.13 -0.45 -9.35
CA SER A 343 -34.03 -1.58 -8.42
C SER A 343 -35.33 -1.63 -7.61
N PHE A 344 -36.23 -2.54 -7.99
CA PHE A 344 -37.40 -2.86 -7.19
C PHE A 344 -36.94 -3.63 -5.94
N GLY A 345 -37.12 -3.02 -4.76
CA GLY A 345 -37.07 -3.76 -3.50
C GLY A 345 -38.19 -4.79 -3.50
N GLY A 346 -37.85 -6.07 -3.29
CA GLY A 346 -38.83 -7.14 -3.26
C GLY A 346 -39.73 -7.12 -2.02
N ASP A 347 -40.89 -7.76 -2.12
CA ASP A 347 -41.83 -7.96 -1.01
C ASP A 347 -41.18 -8.72 0.16
N ALA A 348 -41.04 -8.06 1.31
CA ALA A 348 -40.64 -8.72 2.56
C ALA A 348 -41.88 -9.27 3.29
N ARG A 349 -42.08 -10.59 3.26
CA ARG A 349 -42.98 -11.28 4.19
C ARG A 349 -42.15 -11.80 5.38
N GLY A 350 -42.25 -11.14 6.53
CA GLY A 350 -41.93 -11.74 7.83
C GLY A 350 -40.57 -11.43 8.48
N GLY A 351 -40.03 -10.21 8.36
CA GLY A 351 -38.85 -9.81 9.15
C GLY A 351 -38.61 -8.30 9.20
N ASP A 352 -37.91 -7.83 10.24
CA ASP A 352 -37.54 -6.42 10.46
C ASP A 352 -36.56 -5.92 9.37
N ALA A 353 -36.82 -4.75 8.80
CA ALA A 353 -35.96 -4.12 7.79
C ALA A 353 -35.15 -2.96 8.40
N CYS A 354 -33.82 -3.04 8.30
CA CYS A 354 -32.90 -1.99 8.76
C CYS A 354 -32.12 -1.43 7.54
N GLY A 355 -32.53 -0.27 7.01
CA GLY A 355 -31.76 0.53 6.04
C GLY A 355 -32.52 1.00 4.78
N GLY A 356 -32.37 2.31 4.45
CA GLY A 356 -32.77 2.95 3.17
C GLY A 356 -34.23 3.41 3.03
N ASN A 357 -34.49 4.38 2.15
CA ASN A 357 -35.86 4.84 1.79
C ASN A 357 -36.66 3.72 1.10
N ALA A 358 -37.89 3.46 1.53
CA ALA A 358 -38.77 2.46 0.96
C ALA A 358 -39.90 3.13 0.14
N VAL A 359 -40.02 2.77 -1.14
CA VAL A 359 -41.09 3.25 -2.04
C VAL A 359 -41.85 2.03 -2.57
N GLY A 360 -43.10 1.87 -2.12
CA GLY A 360 -44.05 0.85 -2.59
C GLY A 360 -43.91 -0.55 -1.97
N GLY A 361 -44.87 -0.93 -1.13
CA GLY A 361 -45.04 -2.31 -0.64
C GLY A 361 -46.00 -2.42 0.55
N LEU A 362 -46.71 -3.56 0.68
CA LEU A 362 -47.62 -3.83 1.79
C LEU A 362 -46.83 -4.47 2.96
N ALA A 363 -46.52 -3.70 4.01
CA ALA A 363 -45.84 -4.22 5.19
C ALA A 363 -46.84 -4.87 6.16
N ALA A 364 -46.76 -6.19 6.31
CA ALA A 364 -47.50 -6.94 7.31
C ALA A 364 -46.52 -7.54 8.34
N GLY A 365 -46.50 -6.98 9.55
CA GLY A 365 -45.94 -7.65 10.74
C GLY A 365 -44.46 -7.40 11.12
N GLY A 366 -43.85 -6.25 10.81
CA GLY A 366 -42.49 -5.92 11.28
C GLY A 366 -42.28 -4.43 11.55
N SER A 367 -41.31 -4.08 12.41
CA SER A 367 -40.94 -2.70 12.75
C SER A 367 -39.94 -2.13 11.73
N ALA A 368 -40.11 -0.86 11.34
CA ALA A 368 -39.21 -0.16 10.43
C ALA A 368 -38.48 0.98 11.17
N ARG A 369 -37.14 1.02 11.07
CA ARG A 369 -36.29 2.10 11.60
C ARG A 369 -35.42 2.68 10.47
N GLY A 370 -35.65 3.96 10.14
CA GLY A 370 -34.84 4.78 9.23
C GLY A 370 -35.45 5.04 7.83
N GLY A 371 -35.23 6.24 7.29
CA GLY A 371 -35.63 6.69 5.93
C GLY A 371 -37.05 7.27 5.81
N ASP A 372 -37.32 8.03 4.74
CA ASP A 372 -38.68 8.50 4.39
C ASP A 372 -39.50 7.34 3.79
N ALA A 373 -40.77 7.20 4.19
CA ALA A 373 -41.67 6.13 3.75
C ALA A 373 -42.83 6.69 2.92
N HIS A 374 -42.90 6.30 1.64
CA HIS A 374 -43.94 6.73 0.71
C HIS A 374 -44.77 5.54 0.18
N GLY A 375 -46.04 5.48 0.57
CA GLY A 375 -47.08 4.64 -0.04
C GLY A 375 -47.19 3.20 0.50
N GLY A 376 -48.21 2.95 1.33
CA GLY A 376 -48.65 1.60 1.73
C GLY A 376 -49.57 1.57 2.96
N ASN A 377 -50.40 0.54 3.09
CA ASN A 377 -51.17 0.23 4.31
C ASN A 377 -50.28 -0.53 5.30
N ALA A 378 -50.08 -0.01 6.50
CA ALA A 378 -49.33 -0.70 7.56
C ALA A 378 -50.30 -1.42 8.53
N ARG A 379 -50.10 -2.73 8.73
CA ARG A 379 -50.76 -3.50 9.79
C ARG A 379 -49.70 -4.02 10.78
N GLY A 380 -49.71 -3.48 12.00
CA GLY A 380 -49.14 -4.12 13.19
C GLY A 380 -47.67 -3.84 13.55
N GLY A 381 -47.08 -2.68 13.23
CA GLY A 381 -45.71 -2.35 13.67
C GLY A 381 -45.47 -0.86 13.95
N ASP A 382 -44.59 -0.56 14.90
CA ASP A 382 -44.16 0.80 15.24
C ASP A 382 -43.19 1.36 14.18
N ALA A 383 -43.40 2.62 13.78
CA ALA A 383 -42.53 3.34 12.84
C ALA A 383 -41.79 4.50 13.54
N SER A 384 -40.46 4.57 13.33
CA SER A 384 -39.63 5.66 13.88
C SER A 384 -38.63 6.22 12.85
N GLY A 385 -38.77 7.52 12.53
CA GLY A 385 -37.91 8.29 11.61
C GLY A 385 -38.57 8.66 10.27
N GLY A 386 -38.31 9.88 9.76
CA GLY A 386 -38.70 10.37 8.42
C GLY A 386 -40.11 10.99 8.28
N PHE A 387 -40.39 11.63 7.14
CA PHE A 387 -41.74 12.08 6.75
C PHE A 387 -42.61 10.87 6.38
N ALA A 388 -43.82 10.76 6.95
CA ALA A 388 -44.76 9.68 6.68
C ALA A 388 -46.02 10.19 5.96
N GLN A 389 -46.29 9.69 4.75
CA GLN A 389 -47.58 9.82 4.05
C GLN A 389 -48.27 8.45 4.04
N SER A 390 -49.34 8.29 4.83
CA SER A 390 -50.13 7.06 4.90
C SER A 390 -51.56 7.28 4.41
N VAL A 391 -52.19 6.21 3.90
CA VAL A 391 -53.63 6.16 3.56
C VAL A 391 -54.48 5.47 4.65
N GLY A 392 -53.86 4.99 5.74
CA GLY A 392 -54.55 4.43 6.90
C GLY A 392 -53.66 3.50 7.74
N SER A 393 -53.85 3.51 9.06
CA SER A 393 -53.14 2.67 10.03
C SER A 393 -54.10 1.91 10.94
N TYR A 394 -53.84 0.60 11.12
CA TYR A 394 -54.58 -0.27 12.04
C TYR A 394 -53.59 -0.88 13.05
N GLY A 395 -53.63 -0.40 14.30
CA GLY A 395 -53.05 -1.08 15.48
C GLY A 395 -51.57 -0.85 15.83
N GLY A 396 -50.96 0.31 15.54
CA GLY A 396 -49.56 0.63 15.97
C GLY A 396 -49.32 2.11 16.34
N GLU A 397 -48.23 2.42 17.06
CA GLU A 397 -47.81 3.80 17.39
C GLU A 397 -46.88 4.38 16.30
N ALA A 398 -47.03 5.67 15.98
CA ALA A 398 -46.14 6.41 15.08
C ALA A 398 -45.40 7.51 15.87
N ARG A 399 -44.06 7.56 15.78
CA ARG A 399 -43.24 8.60 16.42
C ARG A 399 -42.19 9.19 15.46
N GLY A 400 -42.22 10.50 15.28
CA GLY A 400 -41.25 11.29 14.49
C GLY A 400 -41.79 11.77 13.13
N GLY A 401 -41.50 13.04 12.79
CA GLY A 401 -41.79 13.67 11.49
C GLY A 401 -43.22 14.20 11.28
N ASN A 402 -43.37 15.20 10.39
CA ASN A 402 -44.66 15.78 9.99
C ASN A 402 -45.50 14.74 9.22
N ALA A 403 -46.61 14.28 9.80
CA ALA A 403 -47.56 13.39 9.13
C ALA A 403 -48.68 14.19 8.43
N ARG A 404 -48.91 13.93 7.14
CA ARG A 404 -50.09 14.41 6.41
C ARG A 404 -50.81 13.23 5.75
N GLY A 405 -51.95 12.82 6.30
CA GLY A 405 -52.91 11.91 5.65
C GLY A 405 -53.42 10.75 6.51
N GLY A 406 -54.75 10.58 6.53
CA GLY A 406 -55.47 9.36 6.94
C GLY A 406 -55.97 9.31 8.40
N ALA A 407 -57.22 8.87 8.59
CA ALA A 407 -57.80 8.64 9.92
C ALA A 407 -57.13 7.46 10.63
N ALA A 408 -56.71 7.66 11.89
CA ALA A 408 -56.20 6.60 12.75
C ALA A 408 -57.32 5.99 13.58
N TRP A 409 -57.45 4.66 13.59
CA TRP A 409 -58.33 3.93 14.50
C TRP A 409 -57.50 2.99 15.39
N GLY A 410 -57.46 3.27 16.70
CA GLY A 410 -56.92 2.35 17.71
C GLY A 410 -55.50 2.59 18.24
N GLY A 411 -54.83 3.72 17.96
CA GLY A 411 -53.49 4.04 18.48
C GLY A 411 -53.36 5.48 19.02
N ARG A 412 -52.43 5.73 19.95
CA ARG A 412 -52.17 7.08 20.50
C ARG A 412 -51.23 7.88 19.60
N PHE A 413 -51.58 9.14 19.34
CA PHE A 413 -50.72 10.13 18.66
C PHE A 413 -49.88 10.89 19.70
N ARG A 414 -48.57 11.01 19.49
CA ARG A 414 -47.71 11.98 20.19
C ARG A 414 -46.84 12.72 19.19
N THR A 415 -47.08 14.01 19.06
CA THR A 415 -46.17 14.96 18.42
C THR A 415 -45.20 15.46 19.48
N GLU A 416 -43.90 15.21 19.34
CA GLU A 416 -42.89 15.96 20.08
C GLU A 416 -42.63 17.27 19.29
N LEU A 417 -42.78 18.41 19.97
CA LEU A 417 -42.47 19.75 19.45
C LEU A 417 -40.96 19.97 19.41
#